data_AF-A0ABD5T3D1-F1
#
_entry.id   AF-A0ABD5T3D1-F1
#
_cell.length_a   1.000
_cell.length_b   1.000
_cell.length_c   1.000
_cell.angle_alpha   90.00
_cell.angle_beta   90.00
_cell.angle_gamma   90.00
#
_symmetry.space_group_name_H-M   'P 1'
#
loop_
_entity.id
_entity.type
_entity.pdbx_description
1 polymer ?
#
loop_
_entity_poly.entity_id
_entity_poly.type
_entity_poly.pdbx_seq_one_letter_code
_entity_poly.pdbx_strand_id
1 'polypeptide(L)'
;MHRRSVIAFVGSDTDVRDDVIRAIESAWDGSRVPEHRIVDTGDLAEESGDDPDSQLTDVCGIVASAGAVDDTVVAEKLASTPEDVPVIVVLGTTTVDAFRSALQAAPDDLITRTELGETRNADADSGLDPLARRLAETMSPRRVRFGVEDAERLRAVLLDAGPMLMSTRTDEVDTKITWTMANVGEHPESIVSSVTSVTARRSLRDTPGVLMTVSL
;
A
#
# COMPACT_ATOMS: atom_id res chain seq x y z
N MET A 1 -9.91 2.59 2.70
CA MET A 1 -9.20 1.28 2.67
C MET A 1 -7.73 1.57 2.54
N HIS A 2 -6.96 1.23 3.55
CA HIS A 2 -5.57 1.63 3.70
C HIS A 2 -4.65 0.89 2.71
N ARG A 3 -3.71 1.66 2.15
CA ARG A 3 -2.76 1.21 1.15
C ARG A 3 -1.66 0.42 1.84
N ARG A 4 -1.73 -0.91 1.81
CA ARG A 4 -0.65 -1.77 2.33
C ARG A 4 0.51 -1.81 1.35
N SER A 5 1.42 -0.85 1.48
CA SER A 5 2.64 -0.71 0.69
C SER A 5 3.88 -0.49 1.57
N VAL A 6 3.80 -0.86 2.85
CA VAL A 6 4.91 -0.74 3.80
C VAL A 6 5.43 -2.12 4.17
N ILE A 7 6.73 -2.34 4.11
CA ILE A 7 7.38 -3.52 4.69
C ILE A 7 8.00 -3.11 6.02
N ALA A 8 7.64 -3.78 7.11
CA ALA A 8 8.20 -3.48 8.42
C ALA A 8 9.42 -4.36 8.70
N PHE A 9 10.51 -3.74 9.15
CA PHE A 9 11.66 -4.42 9.74
C PHE A 9 11.57 -4.32 11.26
N VAL A 10 11.50 -5.47 11.95
CA VAL A 10 11.44 -5.57 13.42
C VAL A 10 12.79 -6.06 13.94
N GLY A 11 13.48 -5.22 14.70
CA GLY A 11 14.75 -5.58 15.33
C GLY A 11 15.82 -4.50 15.32
N SER A 12 16.88 -4.76 16.09
CA SER A 12 18.01 -3.85 16.30
C SER A 12 19.26 -4.18 15.48
N ASP A 13 19.27 -5.29 14.73
CA ASP A 13 20.41 -5.68 13.88
C ASP A 13 20.47 -4.78 12.63
N THR A 14 21.39 -3.83 12.64
CA THR A 14 21.56 -2.84 11.57
C THR A 14 22.07 -3.45 10.27
N ASP A 15 22.89 -4.50 10.34
CA ASP A 15 23.39 -5.15 9.14
C ASP A 15 22.25 -5.86 8.41
N VAL A 16 21.41 -6.60 9.16
CA VAL A 16 20.23 -7.25 8.59
C VAL A 16 19.26 -6.21 8.04
N ARG A 17 19.08 -5.08 8.75
CA ARG A 17 18.25 -3.97 8.28
C ARG A 17 18.72 -3.44 6.93
N ASP A 18 20.01 -3.15 6.79
CA ASP A 18 20.58 -2.60 5.56
C ASP A 18 20.47 -3.58 4.39
N ASP A 19 20.64 -4.88 4.67
CA ASP A 19 20.45 -5.93 3.68
C ASP A 19 18.97 -6.07 3.26
N VAL A 20 18.03 -5.94 4.20
CA VAL A 20 16.58 -5.90 3.90
C VAL A 20 16.22 -4.70 3.04
N ILE A 21 16.72 -3.51 3.36
CA ILE A 21 16.45 -2.30 2.55
C ILE A 21 16.94 -2.51 1.12
N ARG A 22 18.17 -3.03 0.95
CA ARG A 22 18.73 -3.33 -0.38
C ARG A 22 17.91 -4.38 -1.12
N ALA A 23 17.45 -5.42 -0.43
CA ALA A 23 16.63 -6.47 -1.01
C ALA A 23 15.26 -5.93 -1.46
N ILE A 24 14.65 -5.01 -0.69
CA ILE A 24 13.41 -4.32 -1.08
C ILE A 24 13.63 -3.49 -2.35
N GLU A 25 14.72 -2.73 -2.42
CA GLU A 25 15.06 -1.95 -3.62
C GLU A 25 15.34 -2.84 -4.84
N SER A 26 15.94 -4.02 -4.63
CA SER A 26 16.21 -4.98 -5.71
C SER A 26 14.99 -5.79 -6.14
N ALA A 27 14.01 -6.01 -5.26
CA ALA A 27 12.83 -6.83 -5.53
C ALA A 27 11.78 -6.11 -6.39
N TRP A 28 11.75 -4.78 -6.36
CA TRP A 28 10.75 -3.98 -7.06
C TRP A 28 11.40 -2.84 -7.87
N ASP A 29 10.97 -2.68 -9.12
CA ASP A 29 11.47 -1.61 -9.98
C ASP A 29 11.00 -0.22 -9.52
N GLY A 30 11.91 0.59 -8.95
CA GLY A 30 11.85 2.04 -8.71
C GLY A 30 10.50 2.62 -8.27
N SER A 31 9.59 2.85 -9.23
CA SER A 31 8.22 3.35 -8.97
C SER A 31 7.32 2.41 -8.15
N ARG A 32 7.76 1.17 -7.90
CA ARG A 32 6.96 0.11 -7.27
C ARG A 32 7.54 -0.37 -5.95
N VAL A 33 8.61 0.26 -5.47
CA VAL A 33 9.29 -0.10 -4.23
C VAL A 33 8.37 0.23 -3.05
N PRO A 34 7.99 -0.74 -2.22
CA PRO A 34 7.29 -0.50 -0.96
C PRO A 34 8.12 0.43 -0.06
N GLU A 35 7.45 1.29 0.70
CA GLU A 35 8.12 2.00 1.78
C GLU A 35 8.60 0.99 2.82
N HIS A 36 9.68 1.30 3.54
CA HIS A 36 10.15 0.49 4.65
C HIS A 36 9.96 1.22 5.97
N ARG A 37 9.51 0.50 6.99
CA ARG A 37 9.34 1.00 8.36
C ARG A 37 10.26 0.23 9.28
N ILE A 38 10.99 0.94 10.14
CA ILE A 38 11.81 0.32 11.18
C ILE A 38 10.98 0.35 12.47
N VAL A 39 10.85 -0.82 13.09
CA VAL A 39 10.09 -1.04 14.32
C VAL A 39 11.05 -1.49 15.40
N ASP A 40 11.12 -0.74 16.49
CA ASP A 40 11.91 -1.12 17.66
C ASP A 40 11.17 -2.20 18.46
N THR A 41 11.91 -3.16 18.99
CA THR A 41 11.33 -4.29 19.73
C THR A 41 10.74 -3.85 21.08
N GLY A 42 11.32 -2.82 21.71
CA GLY A 42 10.81 -2.26 22.97
C GLY A 42 9.49 -1.52 22.73
N ASP A 43 9.45 -0.64 21.73
CA ASP A 43 8.22 0.07 21.35
C ASP A 43 7.12 -0.93 20.94
N LEU A 44 7.48 -1.93 20.14
CA LEU A 44 6.55 -2.98 19.74
C LEU A 44 6.10 -3.81 20.95
N ALA A 45 6.92 -4.08 21.95
CA ALA A 45 6.50 -4.81 23.15
C ALA A 45 5.53 -3.99 24.02
N GLU A 46 5.72 -2.67 24.09
CA GLU A 46 4.88 -1.76 24.89
C GLU A 46 3.50 -1.47 24.27
N GLU A 47 3.33 -1.70 22.97
CA GLU A 47 2.02 -1.52 22.31
C GLU A 47 0.92 -2.40 22.95
N SER A 48 -0.31 -1.89 22.99
CA SER A 48 -1.46 -2.73 23.36
C SER A 48 -1.93 -3.52 22.13
N GLY A 49 -2.34 -4.78 22.31
CA GLY A 49 -2.66 -5.69 21.20
C GLY A 49 -3.81 -5.25 20.27
N ASP A 50 -4.62 -4.28 20.69
CA ASP A 50 -5.74 -3.72 19.90
C ASP A 50 -5.52 -2.24 19.54
N ASP A 51 -4.28 -1.75 19.59
CA ASP A 51 -4.00 -0.35 19.25
C ASP A 51 -4.25 -0.09 17.76
N PRO A 52 -5.24 0.74 17.38
CA PRO A 52 -5.48 1.09 15.98
C PRO A 52 -4.27 1.80 15.34
N ASP A 53 -3.39 2.39 16.15
CA ASP A 53 -2.17 3.07 15.71
C ASP A 53 -0.92 2.17 15.82
N SER A 54 -1.09 0.84 15.95
CA SER A 54 0.02 -0.12 16.01
C SER A 54 1.00 0.08 14.85
N GLN A 55 2.29 -0.05 15.15
CA GLN A 55 3.37 0.04 14.16
C GLN A 55 3.27 -1.01 13.04
N LEU A 56 2.53 -2.10 13.27
CA LEU A 56 2.27 -3.15 12.27
C LEU A 56 0.99 -2.93 11.47
N THR A 57 0.23 -1.86 11.76
CA THR A 57 -0.91 -1.45 10.94
C THR A 57 -0.42 -0.99 9.56
N ASP A 58 -1.18 -1.37 8.54
CA ASP A 58 -0.95 -1.03 7.12
C ASP A 58 0.32 -1.60 6.47
N VAL A 59 0.96 -2.60 7.08
CA VAL A 59 2.09 -3.31 6.47
C VAL A 59 1.61 -4.38 5.48
N CYS A 60 2.37 -4.60 4.41
CA CYS A 60 2.15 -5.70 3.45
C CYS A 60 3.08 -6.89 3.65
N GLY A 61 3.98 -6.80 4.64
CA GLY A 61 4.87 -7.88 5.07
C GLY A 61 5.78 -7.40 6.19
N ILE A 62 6.28 -8.36 6.95
CA ILE A 62 7.17 -8.13 8.10
C ILE A 62 8.44 -8.94 7.90
N VAL A 63 9.59 -8.34 8.17
CA VAL A 63 10.88 -9.02 8.30
C VAL A 63 11.40 -8.81 9.71
N ALA A 64 11.63 -9.89 10.46
CA ALA A 64 12.12 -9.82 11.83
C ALA A 64 13.53 -10.42 11.95
N SER A 65 14.37 -9.83 12.80
CA SER A 65 15.68 -10.42 13.12
C SER A 65 15.55 -11.52 14.17
N ALA A 66 16.52 -12.44 14.22
CA ALA A 66 16.58 -13.48 15.25
C ALA A 66 16.50 -12.91 16.68
N GLY A 67 17.21 -11.81 16.95
CA GLY A 67 17.17 -11.18 18.28
C GLY A 67 15.83 -10.55 18.63
N ALA A 68 15.01 -10.19 17.63
CA ALA A 68 13.66 -9.69 17.87
C ALA A 68 12.71 -10.81 18.31
N VAL A 69 12.81 -11.99 17.69
CA VAL A 69 11.96 -13.15 18.02
C VAL A 69 12.41 -13.92 19.26
N ASP A 70 13.60 -13.62 19.81
CA ASP A 70 14.02 -14.11 21.12
C ASP A 70 13.21 -13.46 22.27
N ASP A 71 12.61 -12.28 22.03
CA ASP A 71 11.64 -11.69 22.93
C ASP A 71 10.27 -12.34 22.71
N THR A 72 9.77 -13.03 23.74
CA THR A 72 8.49 -13.74 23.66
C THR A 72 7.31 -12.81 23.39
N VAL A 73 7.32 -11.57 23.91
CA VAL A 73 6.23 -10.62 23.67
C VAL A 73 6.21 -10.20 22.20
N VAL A 74 7.38 -9.94 21.62
CA VAL A 74 7.51 -9.62 20.20
C VAL A 74 7.10 -10.83 19.35
N ALA A 75 7.54 -12.04 19.70
CA ALA A 75 7.18 -13.25 18.99
C ALA A 75 5.66 -13.51 19.01
N GLU A 76 5.00 -13.36 20.16
CA GLU A 76 3.55 -13.49 20.28
C GLU A 76 2.80 -12.46 19.42
N LYS A 77 3.28 -11.21 19.38
CA LYS A 77 2.70 -10.17 18.52
C LYS A 77 2.84 -10.51 17.04
N LEU A 78 4.03 -10.94 16.61
CA LEU A 78 4.25 -11.38 15.24
C LEU A 78 3.34 -12.57 14.88
N ALA A 79 3.16 -13.53 15.78
CA ALA A 79 2.26 -14.66 15.57
C ALA A 79 0.77 -14.27 15.54
N SER A 80 0.41 -13.17 16.20
CA SER A 80 -0.96 -12.60 16.16
C SER A 80 -1.25 -11.74 14.93
N THR A 81 -0.25 -11.52 14.07
CA THR A 81 -0.40 -10.75 12.84
C THR A 81 -1.47 -11.41 11.95
N PRO A 82 -2.32 -10.64 11.26
CA PRO A 82 -3.29 -11.19 10.32
C PRO A 82 -2.64 -12.13 9.29
N GLU A 83 -3.30 -13.25 8.97
CA GLU A 83 -2.80 -14.25 8.00
C GLU A 83 -2.49 -13.69 6.60
N ASP A 84 -3.00 -12.49 6.27
CA ASP A 84 -2.75 -11.82 5.00
C ASP A 84 -1.51 -10.92 4.98
N VAL A 85 -0.74 -10.91 6.08
CA VAL A 85 0.54 -10.19 6.23
C VAL A 85 1.65 -11.21 6.53
N PRO A 86 2.50 -11.53 5.54
CA PRO A 86 3.53 -12.53 5.73
C PRO A 86 4.67 -12.06 6.64
N VAL A 87 5.21 -12.98 7.45
CA VAL A 87 6.32 -12.77 8.37
C VAL A 87 7.52 -13.62 7.93
N ILE A 88 8.64 -12.96 7.63
CA ILE A 88 9.93 -13.61 7.34
C ILE A 88 10.89 -13.38 8.51
N VAL A 89 11.49 -14.44 9.05
CA VAL A 89 12.50 -14.29 10.12
C VAL A 89 13.89 -14.58 9.59
N VAL A 90 14.83 -13.67 9.87
CA VAL A 90 16.25 -13.79 9.51
C VAL A 90 17.05 -14.36 10.69
N LEU A 91 17.47 -15.60 10.55
CA LEU A 91 18.26 -16.35 11.53
C LEU A 91 19.74 -15.94 11.48
N GLY A 92 20.27 -15.51 12.61
CA GLY A 92 21.71 -15.22 12.76
C GLY A 92 22.58 -16.48 12.76
N THR A 93 22.05 -17.62 13.21
CA THR A 93 22.76 -18.92 13.28
C THR A 93 21.83 -20.08 12.96
N THR A 94 22.38 -21.18 12.46
CA THR A 94 21.66 -22.42 12.12
C THR A 94 21.61 -23.41 13.28
N THR A 95 21.34 -22.91 14.49
CA THR A 95 21.19 -23.76 15.67
C THR A 95 19.74 -24.19 15.86
N VAL A 96 19.52 -25.36 16.49
CA VAL A 96 18.18 -25.86 16.80
C VAL A 96 17.42 -24.90 17.71
N ASP A 97 18.13 -24.25 18.63
CA ASP A 97 17.52 -23.29 19.56
C ASP A 97 17.09 -22.02 18.84
N ALA A 98 17.91 -21.47 17.95
CA ALA A 98 17.53 -20.32 17.13
C ALA A 98 16.31 -20.62 16.24
N PHE A 99 16.25 -21.82 15.66
CA PHE A 99 15.08 -22.25 14.89
C PHE A 99 13.82 -22.35 15.77
N ARG A 100 13.96 -22.91 16.98
CA ARG A 100 12.84 -23.02 17.93
C ARG A 100 12.33 -21.65 18.38
N SER A 101 13.22 -20.70 18.67
CA SER A 101 12.83 -19.32 18.99
C SER A 101 12.04 -18.70 17.84
N ALA A 102 12.57 -18.81 16.61
CA ALA A 102 11.92 -18.22 15.45
C ALA A 102 10.52 -18.79 15.17
N LEU A 103 10.29 -20.08 15.40
CA LEU A 103 8.96 -20.68 15.22
C LEU A 103 7.89 -20.11 16.16
N GLN A 104 8.26 -19.48 17.28
CA GLN A 104 7.29 -18.83 18.18
C GLN A 104 6.59 -17.65 17.51
N ALA A 105 7.25 -17.01 16.54
CA ALA A 105 6.68 -15.92 15.74
C ALA A 105 5.78 -16.40 14.59
N ALA A 106 5.52 -17.71 14.46
CA ALA A 106 4.78 -18.32 13.37
C ALA A 106 5.17 -17.81 11.96
N PRO A 107 6.47 -17.86 11.59
CA PRO A 107 6.94 -17.28 10.34
C PRO A 107 6.45 -18.06 9.12
N ASP A 108 6.15 -17.33 8.05
CA ASP A 108 5.86 -17.88 6.72
C ASP A 108 7.13 -18.35 5.99
N ASP A 109 8.27 -17.69 6.27
CA ASP A 109 9.56 -18.08 5.72
C ASP A 109 10.72 -17.80 6.70
N LEU A 110 11.78 -18.60 6.57
CA LEU A 110 12.99 -18.52 7.40
C LEU A 110 14.21 -18.42 6.50
N ILE A 111 15.02 -17.38 6.70
CA ILE A 111 16.24 -17.13 5.93
C ILE A 111 17.40 -17.06 6.90
N THR A 112 18.54 -17.65 6.54
CA THR A 112 19.76 -17.57 7.34
C THR A 112 20.63 -16.38 6.92
N ARG A 113 21.42 -15.85 7.86
CA ARG A 113 22.39 -14.78 7.55
C ARG A 113 23.44 -15.21 6.52
N THR A 114 23.69 -16.51 6.37
CA THR A 114 24.56 -17.03 5.31
C THR A 114 23.93 -16.83 3.94
N GLU A 115 22.65 -17.20 3.77
CA GLU A 115 21.90 -16.96 2.52
C GLU A 115 21.74 -15.46 2.23
N LEU A 116 21.63 -14.63 3.28
CA LEU A 116 21.65 -13.17 3.17
C LEU A 116 23.01 -12.66 2.67
N GLY A 117 24.11 -13.20 3.20
CA GLY A 117 25.49 -12.77 2.92
C GLY A 117 26.06 -13.24 1.59
N GLU A 118 25.48 -14.26 0.96
CA GLU A 118 25.83 -14.69 -0.40
C GLU A 118 25.60 -13.56 -1.45
N THR A 119 24.79 -12.56 -1.11
CA THR A 119 24.57 -11.34 -1.91
C THR A 119 25.78 -10.41 -2.00
N ARG A 120 26.67 -10.36 -0.99
CA ARG A 120 27.86 -9.48 -1.01
C ARG A 120 28.94 -9.95 -1.99
N ASN A 121 28.91 -11.23 -2.34
CA ASN A 121 29.92 -11.88 -3.18
C ASN A 121 29.38 -12.38 -4.53
N ALA A 122 28.07 -12.25 -4.77
CA ALA A 122 27.48 -12.61 -6.05
C ALA A 122 27.87 -11.57 -7.10
N ASP A 123 28.73 -11.97 -8.04
CA ASP A 123 28.93 -11.22 -9.29
C ASP A 123 27.57 -10.91 -9.92
N ALA A 124 27.45 -9.71 -10.52
CA ALA A 124 26.23 -9.14 -11.11
C ALA A 124 25.52 -9.99 -12.20
N ASP A 125 26.02 -11.20 -12.47
CA ASP A 125 25.51 -12.18 -13.43
C ASP A 125 24.66 -13.29 -12.78
N SER A 126 24.56 -13.33 -11.44
CA SER A 126 23.87 -14.40 -10.69
C SER A 126 22.52 -13.97 -10.11
N GLY A 127 21.50 -13.80 -10.96
CA GLY A 127 20.09 -13.73 -10.54
C GLY A 127 19.70 -12.61 -9.56
N LEU A 128 18.43 -12.61 -9.12
CA LEU A 128 17.97 -11.74 -8.04
C LEU A 128 18.55 -12.22 -6.70
N ASP A 129 18.93 -11.28 -5.84
CA ASP A 129 19.28 -11.52 -4.43
C ASP A 129 18.26 -12.51 -3.81
N PRO A 130 18.71 -13.59 -3.13
CA PRO A 130 17.82 -14.55 -2.49
C PRO A 130 16.74 -13.91 -1.62
N LEU A 131 17.07 -12.90 -0.82
CA LEU A 131 16.10 -12.20 0.00
C LEU A 131 15.14 -11.38 -0.88
N ALA A 132 15.65 -10.66 -1.88
CA ALA A 132 14.80 -9.91 -2.82
C ALA A 132 13.79 -10.82 -3.52
N ARG A 133 14.23 -12.02 -3.93
CA ARG A 133 13.35 -13.03 -4.53
C ARG A 133 12.29 -13.52 -3.54
N ARG A 134 12.66 -13.84 -2.30
CA ARG A 134 11.70 -14.24 -1.26
C ARG A 134 10.70 -13.15 -0.93
N LEU A 135 11.16 -11.91 -0.80
CA LEU A 135 10.29 -10.75 -0.61
C LEU A 135 9.30 -10.62 -1.77
N ALA A 136 9.74 -10.75 -3.02
CA ALA A 136 8.87 -10.66 -4.19
C ALA A 136 7.89 -11.85 -4.32
N GLU A 137 8.30 -13.06 -3.93
CA GLU A 137 7.49 -14.28 -3.96
C GLU A 137 6.42 -14.29 -2.85
N THR A 138 6.80 -13.89 -1.65
CA THR A 138 5.97 -14.00 -0.44
C THR A 138 5.15 -12.74 -0.21
N MET A 139 5.70 -11.55 -0.48
CA MET A 139 5.01 -10.29 -0.21
C MET A 139 4.30 -9.80 -1.47
N SER A 140 2.98 -9.68 -1.36
CA SER A 140 2.13 -9.06 -2.38
C SER A 140 1.73 -7.66 -1.92
N PRO A 141 2.55 -6.61 -2.14
CA PRO A 141 2.11 -5.24 -1.88
C PRO A 141 0.81 -5.05 -2.66
N ARG A 142 -0.28 -4.73 -1.95
CA ARG A 142 -1.62 -4.62 -2.55
C ARG A 142 -1.61 -3.47 -3.54
N ARG A 143 -1.33 -3.81 -4.81
CA ARG A 143 -1.45 -2.89 -5.93
C ARG A 143 -2.92 -2.53 -6.05
N VAL A 144 -3.25 -1.25 -6.02
CA VAL A 144 -4.58 -0.79 -6.40
C VAL A 144 -4.80 -1.21 -7.86
N ARG A 145 -5.46 -2.36 -8.05
CA ARG A 145 -6.03 -2.72 -9.35
C ARG A 145 -7.41 -2.11 -9.37
N PHE A 146 -7.59 -1.10 -10.21
CA PHE A 146 -8.94 -0.64 -10.53
C PHE A 146 -9.73 -1.85 -11.02
N GLY A 147 -10.92 -2.08 -10.45
CA GLY A 147 -11.86 -3.01 -11.04
C GLY A 147 -12.17 -2.56 -12.47
N VAL A 148 -12.55 -3.47 -13.36
CA VAL A 148 -12.88 -3.13 -14.75
C VAL A 148 -13.94 -2.02 -14.80
N GLU A 149 -14.90 -2.05 -13.87
CA GLU A 149 -15.93 -1.02 -13.71
C GLU A 149 -15.38 0.32 -13.23
N ASP A 150 -14.47 0.34 -12.25
CA ASP A 150 -13.83 1.57 -11.78
C ASP A 150 -12.90 2.18 -12.84
N ALA A 151 -12.23 1.34 -13.63
CA ALA A 151 -11.39 1.75 -14.73
C ALA A 151 -12.23 2.34 -15.87
N GLU A 152 -13.36 1.74 -16.23
CA GLU A 152 -14.30 2.30 -17.21
C GLU A 152 -14.95 3.59 -16.69
N ARG A 153 -15.26 3.65 -15.39
CA ARG A 153 -15.80 4.86 -14.76
C ARG A 153 -14.78 6.00 -14.75
N LEU A 154 -13.53 5.72 -14.41
CA LEU A 154 -12.43 6.69 -14.50
C LEU A 154 -12.19 7.14 -15.95
N ARG A 155 -12.21 6.19 -16.90
CA ARG A 155 -12.09 6.46 -18.33
C ARG A 155 -13.22 7.36 -18.83
N ALA A 156 -14.47 7.10 -18.43
CA ALA A 156 -15.62 7.91 -18.80
C ALA A 156 -15.50 9.34 -18.25
N VAL A 157 -15.09 9.50 -16.99
CA VAL A 157 -14.86 10.82 -16.37
C VAL A 157 -13.75 11.58 -17.10
N LEU A 158 -12.64 10.93 -17.45
CA LEU A 158 -11.53 11.55 -18.18
C LEU A 158 -11.92 11.97 -19.61
N LEU A 159 -12.73 11.15 -20.30
CA LEU A 159 -13.23 11.46 -21.64
C LEU A 159 -14.26 12.59 -21.63
N ASP A 160 -15.11 12.67 -20.60
CA ASP A 160 -16.07 13.77 -20.40
C ASP A 160 -15.36 15.09 -20.05
N ALA A 161 -14.26 15.01 -19.28
CA ALA A 161 -13.42 16.17 -18.95
C ALA A 161 -12.51 16.62 -20.11
N GLY A 162 -12.21 15.75 -21.08
CA GLY A 162 -11.28 16.01 -22.19
C GLY A 162 -11.57 17.28 -23.00
N PRO A 163 -12.82 17.55 -23.42
CA PRO A 163 -13.19 18.79 -24.09
C PRO A 163 -13.03 20.04 -23.22
N MET A 164 -13.20 19.95 -21.90
CA MET A 164 -12.98 21.06 -20.96
C MET A 164 -11.48 21.32 -20.74
N LEU A 165 -10.66 20.27 -20.59
CA LEU A 165 -9.20 20.38 -20.42
C LEU A 165 -8.50 20.97 -21.65
N MET A 166 -9.09 20.78 -22.84
CA MET A 166 -8.58 21.33 -24.10
C MET A 166 -9.04 22.76 -24.39
N SER A 167 -10.00 23.33 -23.64
CA SER A 167 -10.64 24.61 -24.00
C SER A 167 -10.55 25.75 -22.98
N THR A 168 -9.87 25.59 -21.83
CA THR A 168 -9.79 26.65 -20.79
C THR A 168 -8.36 26.98 -20.36
N ARG A 169 -8.17 28.24 -19.92
CA ARG A 169 -6.92 28.72 -19.31
C ARG A 169 -6.63 27.91 -18.03
N THR A 170 -5.35 27.68 -17.80
CA THR A 170 -4.76 26.76 -16.82
C THR A 170 -5.27 26.91 -15.37
N ASP A 171 -5.76 28.08 -14.97
CA ASP A 171 -6.25 28.40 -13.62
C ASP A 171 -7.63 27.78 -13.29
N GLU A 172 -8.49 27.61 -14.29
CA GLU A 172 -9.79 26.96 -14.10
C GLU A 172 -9.64 25.42 -13.97
N VAL A 173 -8.67 24.86 -14.69
CA VAL A 173 -8.33 23.44 -14.66
C VAL A 173 -7.77 23.03 -13.29
N ASP A 174 -6.84 23.82 -12.75
CA ASP A 174 -6.21 23.56 -11.44
C ASP A 174 -7.23 23.60 -10.30
N THR A 175 -8.14 24.58 -10.33
CA THR A 175 -9.23 24.71 -9.34
C THR A 175 -10.18 23.51 -9.37
N LYS A 176 -10.51 22.98 -10.55
CA LYS A 176 -11.42 21.83 -10.67
C LYS A 176 -10.76 20.49 -10.37
N ILE A 177 -9.48 20.32 -10.69
CA ILE A 177 -8.70 19.13 -10.28
C ILE A 177 -8.62 19.12 -8.75
N THR A 178 -8.29 20.25 -8.13
CA THR A 178 -8.24 20.39 -6.67
C THR A 178 -9.59 20.08 -6.03
N TRP A 179 -10.69 20.60 -6.57
CA TRP A 179 -12.04 20.31 -6.07
C TRP A 179 -12.44 18.83 -6.22
N THR A 180 -12.05 18.20 -7.33
CA THR A 180 -12.34 16.78 -7.58
C THR A 180 -11.54 15.88 -6.65
N MET A 181 -10.26 16.20 -6.41
CA MET A 181 -9.43 15.45 -5.45
C MET A 181 -9.91 15.61 -4.00
N ALA A 182 -10.48 16.76 -3.63
CA ALA A 182 -11.07 16.99 -2.31
C ALA A 182 -12.39 16.22 -2.08
N ASN A 183 -13.19 16.00 -3.13
CA ASN A 183 -14.52 15.42 -3.00
C ASN A 183 -14.63 13.93 -3.39
N VAL A 184 -13.57 13.33 -3.95
CA VAL A 184 -13.54 11.88 -4.22
C VAL A 184 -13.35 11.13 -2.89
N GLY A 185 -14.44 10.60 -2.35
CA GLY A 185 -14.45 9.70 -1.19
C GLY A 185 -15.36 10.12 -0.03
N GLU A 186 -15.80 11.38 0.06
CA GLU A 186 -16.56 11.84 1.24
C GLU A 186 -18.08 11.60 1.19
N HIS A 187 -18.71 11.46 0.01
CA HIS A 187 -20.17 11.27 -0.07
C HIS A 187 -20.60 10.26 -1.16
N PRO A 188 -20.71 8.95 -0.82
CA PRO A 188 -21.14 7.93 -1.79
C PRO A 188 -22.59 8.08 -2.26
N GLU A 189 -23.48 8.72 -1.48
CA GLU A 189 -24.91 8.87 -1.85
C GLU A 189 -25.28 10.15 -2.64
N SER A 190 -24.40 11.14 -2.82
CA SER A 190 -24.82 12.46 -3.36
C SER A 190 -24.62 12.65 -4.87
N ILE A 191 -23.87 11.76 -5.54
CA ILE A 191 -23.54 11.93 -6.98
C ILE A 191 -24.77 11.75 -7.88
N VAL A 192 -25.79 11.02 -7.45
CA VAL A 192 -27.01 10.80 -8.24
C VAL A 192 -27.97 12.00 -8.21
N SER A 193 -27.90 12.86 -7.18
CA SER A 193 -28.87 13.97 -7.04
C SER A 193 -28.48 15.26 -7.78
N SER A 194 -27.20 15.46 -8.11
CA SER A 194 -26.76 16.70 -8.77
C SER A 194 -26.87 16.67 -10.29
N VAL A 195 -26.97 15.47 -10.89
CA VAL A 195 -27.15 15.27 -12.34
C VAL A 195 -28.57 15.66 -12.81
N THR A 196 -29.58 15.56 -11.93
CA THR A 196 -30.97 15.86 -12.29
C THR A 196 -31.27 17.36 -12.38
N SER A 197 -30.56 18.19 -11.60
CA SER A 197 -30.81 19.63 -11.50
C SER A 197 -30.27 20.45 -12.69
N VAL A 198 -29.22 19.95 -13.36
CA VAL A 198 -28.60 20.65 -14.50
C VAL A 198 -29.35 20.36 -15.81
N THR A 199 -29.92 19.17 -15.95
CA THR A 199 -30.75 18.81 -17.13
C THR A 199 -32.03 19.63 -17.20
N ALA A 200 -32.62 20.00 -16.05
CA ALA A 200 -33.84 20.81 -16.01
C ALA A 200 -33.62 22.28 -16.43
N ARG A 201 -32.43 22.85 -16.22
CA ARG A 201 -32.14 24.24 -16.62
C ARG A 201 -31.74 24.40 -18.09
N ARG A 202 -31.36 23.31 -18.78
CA ARG A 202 -31.00 23.35 -20.20
C ARG A 202 -32.22 23.15 -21.12
N SER A 203 -33.28 22.48 -20.66
CA SER A 203 -34.48 22.25 -21.48
C SER A 203 -35.38 23.48 -21.68
N LEU A 204 -35.17 24.58 -20.94
CA LEU A 204 -36.02 25.77 -20.98
C LEU A 204 -35.44 26.94 -21.81
N ARG A 205 -34.31 26.76 -22.50
CA ARG A 205 -33.69 27.83 -23.32
C ARG A 205 -33.72 27.63 -24.83
N ASP A 206 -34.17 26.48 -25.33
CA ASP A 206 -34.29 26.22 -26.78
C ASP A 206 -35.74 25.93 -27.16
N THR A 207 -36.56 26.98 -27.24
CA THR A 207 -37.74 26.96 -28.13
C THR A 207 -38.03 28.39 -28.60
N PRO A 208 -37.95 28.69 -29.91
CA PRO A 208 -38.26 30.01 -30.42
C PRO A 208 -39.78 30.20 -30.52
N GLY A 209 -40.25 31.30 -29.94
CA GLY A 209 -41.52 32.02 -30.16
C GLY A 209 -42.72 31.26 -30.74
N VAL A 210 -43.70 30.97 -29.88
CA VAL A 210 -45.12 31.01 -30.26
C VAL A 210 -45.85 31.89 -29.24
N LEU A 211 -46.34 33.02 -29.72
CA LEU A 211 -47.34 33.87 -29.06
C LEU A 211 -48.64 33.05 -28.89
N MET A 212 -49.13 32.91 -27.66
CA MET A 212 -50.56 32.85 -27.40
C MET A 212 -50.93 33.60 -26.12
N THR A 213 -51.75 34.61 -26.34
CA THR A 213 -52.50 35.45 -25.42
C THR A 213 -53.37 34.63 -24.47
N VAL A 214 -53.41 35.00 -23.19
CA VAL A 214 -54.51 34.64 -22.29
C VAL A 214 -55.32 35.90 -22.04
N SER A 215 -56.56 35.89 -22.49
CA SER A 215 -57.59 36.86 -22.13
C SER A 215 -58.03 36.65 -20.69
N LEU A 216 -58.13 37.78 -19.96
CA LEU A 216 -58.76 38.09 -18.67
C LEU A 216 -59.27 36.93 -17.81
#